data_AF-A0A922EFV1-F1
#
_entry.id   AF-A0A922EFV1-F1
#
_cell.length_a   1.000
_cell.length_b   1.000
_cell.length_c   1.000
_cell.angle_alpha   90.00
_cell.angle_beta   90.00
_cell.angle_gamma   90.00
#
_symmetry.space_group_name_H-M   'P 1'
#
loop_
_entity.id
_entity.type
_entity.pdbx_description
1 polymer ?
#
loop_
_entity_poly.entity_id
_entity_poly.type
_entity_poly.pdbx_seq_one_letter_code
_entity_poly.pdbx_strand_id
1 'polypeptide(L)'
;MDRASGADLCFHNPVLFCKIRGKHLAEHCKAEYPSPVKYCLWILAGVAVIAADIPAVLGTAFALNILFRIPMWSGVLLAGLNTLLLHGMQRYGIRKLEGAIGMLVMVVGGCFFAVMIKASPSAKEMVTGMFVPKLNAKGATIDAIALLGALIMP
;
A
#
# COMPACT_ATOMS: atom_id res chain seq x y z
N MET A 1 -0.79 -31.33 11.73
CA MET A 1 0.29 -30.84 10.86
C MET A 1 -0.17 -31.20 9.46
N ASP A 2 -0.89 -30.36 8.69
CA ASP A 2 -0.46 -29.09 8.10
C ASP A 2 -1.65 -28.13 7.85
N ARG A 3 -2.05 -27.34 8.85
CA ARG A 3 -2.99 -26.21 8.66
C ARG A 3 -2.28 -24.84 8.61
N ALA A 4 -1.01 -24.77 8.97
CA ALA A 4 -0.24 -23.53 8.95
C ALA A 4 0.20 -23.14 7.52
N SER A 5 0.55 -24.12 6.68
CA SER A 5 1.08 -23.86 5.33
C SER A 5 0.07 -23.21 4.36
N GLY A 6 -1.25 -23.41 4.60
CA GLY A 6 -2.30 -22.81 3.77
C GLY A 6 -2.54 -21.32 4.04
N ALA A 7 -2.30 -20.85 5.27
CA ALA A 7 -2.48 -19.44 5.64
C ALA A 7 -1.30 -18.58 5.15
N ASP A 8 -0.08 -19.11 5.19
CA ASP A 8 1.11 -18.47 4.62
C ASP A 8 1.01 -18.32 3.10
N LEU A 9 0.45 -19.31 2.39
CA LEU A 9 0.23 -19.22 0.95
C LEU A 9 -0.80 -18.15 0.56
N CYS A 10 -1.84 -17.94 1.40
CA CYS A 10 -2.83 -16.88 1.21
C CYS A 10 -2.21 -15.47 1.23
N PHE A 11 -1.16 -15.27 2.05
CA PHE A 11 -0.46 -13.99 2.14
C PHE A 11 0.57 -13.80 1.02
N HIS A 12 1.24 -14.88 0.61
CA HIS A 12 2.34 -14.79 -0.35
C HIS A 12 1.88 -14.76 -1.82
N ASN A 13 0.74 -15.37 -2.17
CA ASN A 13 0.27 -15.38 -3.57
C ASN A 13 -1.27 -15.47 -3.70
N PRO A 14 -2.01 -14.37 -3.45
CA PRO A 14 -3.47 -14.36 -3.52
C PRO A 14 -4.00 -14.65 -4.93
N VAL A 15 -3.20 -14.36 -5.97
CA VAL A 15 -3.55 -14.59 -7.37
C VAL A 15 -3.51 -16.08 -7.71
N LEU A 16 -2.51 -16.81 -7.24
CA LEU A 16 -2.40 -18.26 -7.43
C LEU A 16 -3.50 -19.00 -6.64
N PHE A 17 -3.83 -18.53 -5.43
CA PHE A 17 -4.91 -19.11 -4.63
C PHE A 17 -6.27 -18.98 -5.33
N CYS A 18 -6.57 -17.79 -5.88
CA CYS A 18 -7.79 -17.56 -6.67
C CYS A 18 -7.84 -18.44 -7.93
N LYS A 19 -6.69 -18.64 -8.60
CA LYS A 19 -6.56 -19.50 -9.79
C LYS A 19 -6.83 -20.99 -9.51
N ILE A 20 -6.38 -21.50 -8.35
CA ILE A 20 -6.50 -22.92 -7.99
C ILE A 20 -7.88 -23.23 -7.40
N ARG A 21 -8.44 -22.32 -6.59
CA ARG A 21 -9.74 -22.53 -5.90
C ARG A 21 -10.95 -21.95 -6.64
N GLY A 22 -10.72 -21.14 -7.69
CA GLY A 22 -11.78 -20.55 -8.52
C GLY A 22 -12.70 -19.57 -7.78
N LYS A 23 -12.35 -19.15 -6.56
CA LYS A 23 -13.16 -18.26 -5.71
C LYS A 23 -12.27 -17.20 -5.08
N HIS A 24 -12.79 -15.97 -4.97
CA HIS A 24 -12.12 -14.88 -4.26
C HIS A 24 -12.00 -15.20 -2.76
N LEU A 25 -10.94 -14.69 -2.11
CA LEU A 25 -10.68 -14.89 -0.68
C LEU A 25 -11.89 -14.53 0.19
N ALA A 26 -12.56 -13.41 -0.15
CA ALA A 26 -13.78 -12.96 0.51
C ALA A 26 -14.94 -13.97 0.43
N GLU A 27 -15.01 -14.74 -0.66
CA GLU A 27 -16.07 -15.73 -0.88
C GLU A 27 -15.80 -17.02 -0.11
N HIS A 28 -14.53 -17.34 0.13
CA HIS A 28 -14.16 -18.44 0.99
C HIS A 28 -14.37 -18.10 2.47
N CYS A 29 -13.98 -16.89 2.92
CA CYS A 29 -14.31 -16.40 4.25
C CYS A 29 -15.83 -16.35 4.47
N LYS A 30 -16.61 -15.88 3.48
CA LYS A 30 -18.08 -15.83 3.58
C LYS A 30 -18.74 -17.22 3.72
N ALA A 31 -18.12 -18.27 3.19
CA ALA A 31 -18.63 -19.64 3.32
C ALA A 31 -18.33 -20.26 4.69
N GLU A 32 -17.25 -19.84 5.34
CA GLU A 32 -16.80 -20.38 6.64
C GLU A 32 -17.35 -19.59 7.83
N TYR A 33 -17.63 -18.29 7.67
CA TYR A 33 -18.00 -17.40 8.78
C TYR A 33 -19.52 -17.23 8.98
N PRO A 34 -20.00 -17.20 10.23
CA PRO A 34 -21.41 -16.97 10.54
C PRO A 34 -21.86 -15.52 10.18
N SER A 35 -23.14 -15.35 9.88
CA SER A 35 -23.76 -14.09 9.41
C SER A 35 -23.32 -12.78 10.10
N PRO A 36 -23.16 -12.70 11.45
CA PRO A 36 -22.71 -11.45 12.08
C PRO A 36 -21.26 -11.06 11.72
N VAL A 37 -20.36 -12.05 11.57
CA VAL A 37 -18.94 -11.83 11.24
C VAL A 37 -18.81 -11.29 9.82
N LYS A 38 -19.64 -11.77 8.89
CA LYS A 38 -19.70 -11.27 7.51
C LYS A 38 -19.98 -9.76 7.44
N TYR A 39 -20.95 -9.26 8.21
CA TYR A 39 -21.27 -7.82 8.22
C TYR A 39 -20.13 -7.00 8.84
N CYS A 40 -19.49 -7.50 9.90
CA CYS A 40 -18.33 -6.86 10.49
C CYS A 40 -17.15 -6.75 9.50
N LEU A 41 -16.81 -7.85 8.80
CA LEU A 41 -15.76 -7.85 7.77
C LEU A 41 -16.08 -6.91 6.62
N TRP A 42 -17.36 -6.82 6.20
CA TRP A 42 -17.76 -5.91 5.13
C TRP A 42 -17.56 -4.44 5.51
N ILE A 43 -17.94 -4.06 6.74
CA ILE A 43 -17.71 -2.71 7.25
C ILE A 43 -16.21 -2.43 7.36
N LEU A 44 -15.44 -3.35 7.94
CA LEU A 44 -14.00 -3.18 8.12
C LEU A 44 -13.27 -3.01 6.78
N ALA A 45 -13.62 -3.82 5.78
CA ALA A 45 -13.09 -3.70 4.42
C ALA A 45 -13.47 -2.35 3.78
N GLY A 46 -14.71 -1.90 3.95
CA GLY A 46 -15.15 -0.58 3.47
C GLY A 46 -14.35 0.56 4.08
N VAL A 47 -14.16 0.54 5.40
CA VAL A 47 -13.36 1.54 6.12
C VAL A 47 -11.88 1.48 5.68
N ALA A 48 -11.32 0.29 5.51
CA ALA A 48 -9.93 0.13 5.09
C ALA A 48 -9.66 0.68 3.69
N VAL A 49 -10.57 0.43 2.73
CA VAL A 49 -10.47 0.98 1.37
C VAL A 49 -10.51 2.51 1.39
N ILE A 50 -11.41 3.11 2.18
CA ILE A 50 -11.47 4.58 2.33
C ILE A 50 -10.19 5.10 2.99
N ALA A 51 -9.70 4.43 4.04
CA ALA A 51 -8.49 4.82 4.75
C ALA A 51 -7.24 4.76 3.86
N ALA A 52 -7.16 3.80 2.94
CA ALA A 52 -6.04 3.68 2.00
C ALA A 52 -5.99 4.80 0.95
N ASP A 53 -7.13 5.42 0.61
CA ASP A 53 -7.21 6.49 -0.39
C ASP A 53 -6.86 7.88 0.18
N ILE A 54 -7.13 8.11 1.47
CA ILE A 54 -6.87 9.40 2.15
C ILE A 54 -5.40 9.86 2.00
N PRO A 55 -4.36 9.04 2.27
CA PRO A 55 -2.97 9.44 2.08
C PRO A 55 -2.64 9.86 0.64
N ALA A 56 -3.25 9.24 -0.37
CA ALA A 56 -3.00 9.57 -1.77
C ALA A 56 -3.56 10.96 -2.13
N VAL A 57 -4.79 11.26 -1.68
CA VAL A 57 -5.41 12.58 -1.89
C VAL A 57 -4.66 13.66 -1.12
N LEU A 58 -4.25 13.39 0.12
CA LEU A 58 -3.48 14.35 0.91
C LEU A 58 -2.10 14.60 0.29
N GLY A 59 -1.39 13.54 -0.12
CA GLY A 59 -0.06 13.65 -0.71
C GLY A 59 -0.02 14.50 -1.98
N THR A 60 -1.00 14.30 -2.88
CA THR A 60 -1.11 15.08 -4.12
C THR A 60 -1.49 16.55 -3.84
N ALA A 61 -2.39 16.81 -2.90
CA ALA A 61 -2.75 18.16 -2.48
C ALA A 61 -1.55 18.91 -1.88
N PHE A 62 -0.78 18.28 -0.98
CA PHE A 62 0.43 18.87 -0.41
C PHE A 62 1.52 19.09 -1.45
N ALA A 63 1.74 18.12 -2.35
CA ALA A 63 2.75 18.25 -3.41
C ALA A 63 2.47 19.44 -4.32
N LEU A 64 1.21 19.63 -4.75
CA LEU A 64 0.80 20.75 -5.60
C LEU A 64 0.86 22.10 -4.87
N ASN A 65 0.49 22.12 -3.58
CA ASN A 65 0.59 23.31 -2.76
C ASN A 65 2.04 23.79 -2.64
N ILE A 66 2.99 22.88 -2.41
CA ILE A 66 4.41 23.21 -2.31
C ILE A 66 4.99 23.62 -3.67
N LEU A 67 4.63 22.93 -4.76
CA LEU A 67 5.24 23.15 -6.07
C LEU A 67 4.72 24.41 -6.77
N PHE A 68 3.43 24.69 -6.70
CA PHE A 68 2.79 25.77 -7.45
C PHE A 68 2.18 26.88 -6.58
N ARG A 69 2.16 26.72 -5.25
CA ARG A 69 1.47 27.65 -4.32
C ARG A 69 -0.01 27.88 -4.68
N ILE A 70 -0.64 26.91 -5.32
CA ILE A 70 -2.06 26.94 -5.74
C ILE A 70 -2.96 26.44 -4.59
N PRO A 71 -4.20 26.93 -4.45
CA PRO A 71 -5.15 26.42 -3.45
C PRO A 71 -5.39 24.92 -3.53
N MET A 72 -5.46 24.29 -2.35
CA MET A 72 -5.64 22.85 -2.10
C MET A 72 -6.78 22.20 -2.90
N TRP A 73 -7.85 22.95 -3.17
CA TRP A 73 -9.02 22.50 -3.93
C TRP A 73 -8.66 21.93 -5.31
N SER A 74 -7.70 22.56 -5.99
CA SER A 74 -7.23 22.09 -7.30
C SER A 74 -6.52 20.74 -7.22
N GLY A 75 -5.76 20.51 -6.13
CA GLY A 75 -5.03 19.26 -5.93
C GLY A 75 -5.94 18.09 -5.62
N VAL A 76 -7.00 18.31 -4.84
CA VAL A 76 -8.03 17.28 -4.58
C VAL A 76 -8.77 16.91 -5.88
N LEU A 77 -9.08 17.88 -6.74
CA LEU A 77 -9.74 17.62 -8.01
C LEU A 77 -8.86 16.77 -8.95
N LEU A 78 -7.56 17.07 -8.99
CA LEU A 78 -6.58 16.35 -9.80
C LEU A 78 -6.32 14.93 -9.27
N ALA A 79 -6.32 14.76 -7.94
CA ALA A 79 -6.23 13.46 -7.28
C ALA A 79 -7.42 12.55 -7.66
N GLY A 80 -8.64 13.09 -7.57
CA GLY A 80 -9.85 12.38 -7.99
C GLY A 80 -9.81 11.99 -9.47
N LEU A 81 -9.35 12.90 -10.33
CA LEU A 81 -9.17 12.62 -11.76
C LEU A 81 -8.16 11.49 -11.99
N ASN A 82 -7.03 11.49 -11.27
CA ASN A 82 -6.01 10.44 -11.37
C ASN A 82 -6.54 9.07 -10.93
N THR A 83 -7.27 9.00 -9.82
CA THR A 83 -7.88 7.75 -9.34
C THR A 83 -8.93 7.22 -10.32
N LEU A 84 -9.77 8.10 -10.88
CA LEU A 84 -10.73 7.75 -11.92
C LEU A 84 -10.05 7.27 -13.20
N LEU A 85 -8.94 7.91 -13.60
CA LEU A 85 -8.15 7.52 -14.76
C LEU A 85 -7.58 6.11 -14.58
N LEU A 86 -6.95 5.82 -13.43
CA LEU A 86 -6.41 4.50 -13.13
C LEU A 86 -7.51 3.44 -13.07
N HIS A 87 -8.63 3.73 -12.40
CA HIS A 87 -9.76 2.81 -12.31
C HIS A 87 -10.40 2.54 -13.68
N GLY A 88 -10.51 3.56 -14.54
CA GLY A 88 -10.97 3.40 -15.93
C GLY A 88 -10.00 2.57 -16.77
N MET A 89 -8.70 2.74 -16.54
CA MET A 89 -7.66 2.03 -17.29
C MET A 89 -7.57 0.54 -16.90
N GLN A 90 -8.05 0.15 -15.71
CA GLN A 90 -8.19 -1.27 -15.34
C GLN A 90 -9.11 -2.05 -16.31
N ARG A 91 -10.09 -1.41 -16.96
CA ARG A 91 -10.96 -2.06 -17.96
C ARG A 91 -10.28 -2.33 -19.31
N TYR A 92 -9.17 -1.67 -19.62
CA TYR A 92 -8.52 -1.72 -20.94
C TYR A 92 -7.49 -2.85 -21.10
N GLY A 93 -7.29 -3.68 -20.06
CA GLY A 93 -6.50 -4.91 -20.15
C GLY A 93 -5.26 -4.94 -19.25
N ILE A 94 -5.00 -6.11 -18.67
CA ILE A 94 -4.00 -6.35 -17.61
C ILE A 94 -2.57 -5.97 -18.06
N ARG A 95 -2.21 -6.22 -19.32
CA ARG A 95 -0.85 -5.95 -19.83
C ARG A 95 -0.49 -4.45 -19.85
N LYS A 96 -1.46 -3.58 -20.12
CA LYS A 96 -1.26 -2.12 -20.13
C LYS A 96 -1.21 -1.58 -18.69
N LEU A 97 -2.01 -2.16 -17.81
CA LEU A 97 -2.05 -1.80 -16.39
C LEU A 97 -0.72 -2.12 -15.69
N GLU A 98 -0.15 -3.30 -15.93
CA GLU A 98 1.12 -3.70 -15.33
C GLU A 98 2.27 -2.76 -15.71
N GLY A 99 2.36 -2.39 -17.00
CA GLY A 99 3.35 -1.41 -17.46
C GLY A 99 3.15 -0.02 -16.85
N ALA A 100 1.90 0.44 -16.71
CA ALA A 100 1.61 1.74 -16.10
C ALA A 100 2.00 1.78 -14.61
N ILE A 101 1.66 0.74 -13.85
CA ILE A 101 2.04 0.63 -12.44
C ILE A 101 3.57 0.55 -12.31
N GLY A 102 4.22 -0.27 -13.14
CA GLY A 102 5.69 -0.39 -13.15
C GLY A 102 6.37 0.95 -13.44
N MET A 103 5.86 1.73 -14.39
CA MET A 103 6.37 3.07 -14.67
C MET A 103 6.20 4.00 -13.46
N LEU A 104 5.04 4.01 -12.80
CA LEU A 104 4.81 4.84 -11.60
C LEU A 104 5.79 4.48 -10.48
N VAL A 105 5.98 3.18 -10.21
CA VAL A 105 6.92 2.71 -9.18
C VAL A 105 8.36 3.10 -9.51
N MET A 106 8.76 3.01 -10.78
CA MET A 106 10.09 3.43 -11.24
C MET A 106 10.32 4.93 -11.05
N VAL A 107 9.32 5.77 -11.27
CA VAL A 107 9.43 7.22 -11.05
C VAL A 107 9.59 7.53 -9.55
N VAL A 108 8.81 6.89 -8.68
CA VAL A 108 8.92 7.07 -7.22
C VAL A 108 10.28 6.59 -6.72
N GLY A 109 10.70 5.39 -7.13
CA GLY A 109 12.01 4.83 -6.80
C GLY A 109 13.16 5.69 -7.30
N GLY A 110 13.08 6.19 -8.53
CA GLY A 110 14.08 7.08 -9.12
C GLY A 110 14.19 8.42 -8.40
N CYS A 111 13.06 9.02 -8.00
CA CYS A 111 13.03 10.25 -7.21
C CYS A 111 13.70 10.04 -5.85
N PHE A 112 13.34 8.95 -5.15
CA PHE A 112 13.93 8.62 -3.86
C PHE A 112 15.44 8.35 -3.96
N PHE A 113 15.87 7.65 -5.01
CA PHE A 113 17.27 7.37 -5.28
C PHE A 113 18.08 8.65 -5.55
N ALA A 114 17.53 9.58 -6.33
CA ALA A 114 18.18 10.88 -6.58
C ALA A 114 18.34 11.71 -5.30
N VAL A 115 17.32 11.71 -4.43
CA VAL A 115 17.37 12.39 -3.12
C VAL A 115 18.42 11.73 -2.22
N MET A 116 18.49 10.40 -2.19
CA MET A 116 19.48 9.66 -1.41
C MET A 116 20.92 9.96 -1.83
N ILE A 117 21.19 10.02 -3.14
CA ILE A 117 22.54 10.39 -3.64
C ILE A 117 22.89 11.81 -3.20
N LYS A 118 21.96 12.76 -3.35
CA LYS A 118 22.20 14.16 -2.99
C LYS A 118 22.36 14.37 -1.48
N ALA A 119 21.63 13.61 -0.67
CA ALA A 119 21.70 13.68 0.79
C ALA A 119 23.06 13.21 1.35
N SER A 120 23.89 12.51 0.55
CA SER A 120 25.21 11.99 0.96
C SER A 120 25.21 11.33 2.36
N PRO A 121 24.25 10.44 2.67
CA PRO A 121 24.23 9.79 3.98
C PRO A 121 25.48 8.92 4.13
N SER A 122 26.09 8.91 5.31
CA SER A 122 27.24 8.06 5.53
C SER A 122 26.81 6.59 5.39
N ALA A 123 27.27 5.93 4.32
CA ALA A 123 26.86 4.56 4.00
C ALA A 123 27.22 3.59 5.14
N LYS A 124 28.29 3.91 5.90
CA LYS A 124 28.65 3.18 7.12
C LYS A 124 27.57 3.27 8.19
N GLU A 125 27.02 4.45 8.49
CA GLU A 125 25.98 4.57 9.51
C GLU A 125 24.69 3.87 9.07
N MET A 126 24.31 3.96 7.79
CA MET A 126 23.12 3.29 7.27
C MET A 126 23.22 1.76 7.38
N VAL A 127 24.37 1.19 7.03
CA VAL A 127 24.61 -0.27 7.15
C VAL A 127 24.69 -0.70 8.62
N THR A 128 25.34 0.10 9.49
CA THR A 128 25.37 -0.20 10.93
C THR A 128 23.99 -0.06 11.59
N GLY A 129 23.13 0.86 11.14
CA GLY A 129 21.76 1.01 11.61
C GLY A 129 20.83 -0.11 11.13
N MET A 130 21.07 -0.67 9.94
CA MET A 130 20.36 -1.86 9.46
C MET A 130 20.74 -3.14 10.22
N PHE A 131 22.01 -3.30 10.61
CA PHE A 131 22.50 -4.51 11.29
C PHE A 131 22.40 -4.47 12.82
N VAL A 132 22.45 -3.27 13.42
CA VAL A 132 22.30 -3.07 14.87
C VAL A 132 21.17 -2.07 15.10
N PRO A 133 19.89 -2.52 15.09
CA PRO A 133 18.78 -1.65 15.45
C PRO A 133 18.94 -1.22 16.91
N LYS A 134 19.50 -0.03 17.13
CA LYS A 134 19.65 0.56 18.45
C LYS A 134 18.28 1.07 18.93
N LEU A 135 17.50 0.18 19.54
CA LEU A 135 16.24 0.47 20.22
C LEU A 135 16.46 1.21 21.56
N ASN A 136 17.26 2.29 21.56
CA ASN A 136 17.65 2.99 22.78
C ASN A 136 16.73 4.19 23.11
N ALA A 137 15.75 4.49 22.26
CA ALA A 137 14.84 5.62 22.43
C ALA A 137 13.44 5.17 22.87
N LYS A 138 12.87 5.86 23.87
CA LYS A 138 11.47 5.71 24.29
C LYS A 138 10.56 6.17 23.13
N GLY A 139 10.14 5.25 22.27
CA GLY A 139 9.30 5.52 21.09
C GLY A 139 9.63 4.66 19.88
N ALA A 140 10.88 4.16 19.77
CA ALA A 140 11.33 3.40 18.60
C ALA A 140 10.55 2.08 18.39
N THR A 141 10.05 1.47 19.47
CA THR A 141 9.18 0.29 19.38
C THR A 141 7.81 0.61 18.82
N ILE A 142 7.24 1.78 19.15
CA ILE A 142 5.94 2.22 18.63
C ILE A 142 6.06 2.50 17.13
N ASP A 143 7.12 3.18 16.71
CA ASP A 143 7.37 3.46 15.29
C ASP A 143 7.59 2.17 14.48
N ALA A 144 8.32 1.21 15.05
CA ALA A 144 8.52 -0.10 14.41
C ALA A 144 7.21 -0.87 14.24
N ILE A 145 6.36 -0.90 15.28
CA ILE A 145 5.04 -1.53 15.21
C ILE A 145 4.14 -0.80 14.20
N ALA A 146 4.19 0.53 14.16
CA ALA A 146 3.43 1.34 13.22
C ALA A 146 3.85 1.09 11.76
N LEU A 147 5.16 1.01 11.47
CA LEU A 147 5.68 0.66 10.15
C LEU A 147 5.26 -0.75 9.73
N LEU A 148 5.31 -1.71 10.65
CA LEU A 148 4.92 -3.08 10.38
C LEU A 148 3.41 -3.19 10.10
N GLY A 149 2.59 -2.44 10.83
CA GLY A 149 1.15 -2.33 10.56
C GLY A 149 0.84 -1.64 9.21
N ALA A 150 1.60 -0.63 8.82
CA ALA A 150 1.40 0.08 7.56
C ALA A 150 1.74 -0.77 6.31
N LEU A 151 2.63 -1.76 6.45
CA LEU A 151 2.98 -2.68 5.37
C LEU A 151 1.89 -3.72 5.08
N ILE A 152 1.05 -4.02 6.07
CA ILE A 152 -0.02 -5.01 5.94
C ILE A 152 -1.29 -4.29 5.53
N MET A 153 -1.54 -4.24 4.22
CA MET A 153 -2.78 -3.70 3.68
C MET A 153 -3.85 -4.82 3.66
N PRO A 154 -5.04 -4.61 4.27
CA PRO A 154 -6.12 -5.60 4.33
C PRO A 154 -6.88 -5.77 3.01
#